data_AF-A0A512P9J4-F1
#
_entry.id   AF-A0A512P9J4-F1
#
_cell.length_a   1.000
_cell.length_b   1.000
_cell.length_c   1.000
_cell.angle_alpha   90.00
_cell.angle_beta   90.00
_cell.angle_gamma   90.00
#
_symmetry.space_group_name_H-M   'P 1'
#
loop_
_entity.id
_entity.type
_entity.pdbx_description
1 polymer ?
#
loop_
_entity_poly.entity_id
_entity_poly.type
_entity_poly.pdbx_seq_one_letter_code
_entity_poly.pdbx_strand_id
1 'polypeptide(L)'
;MGVGFGCHTAAHVSAAPRTPPGTDWYARWIVTQPEPKPQWLVTPPRPAIARARHYDGTWADVPVSVVARGAGVLCVLQDVSGGPTGTRRWCAWVDIGAVRPA
;
A
#
# COMPACT_ATOMS: atom_id res chain seq x y z
N MET A 1 -15.39 22.34 54.84
CA MET A 1 -15.63 23.01 53.54
C MET A 1 -14.44 22.70 52.65
N GLY A 2 -14.61 21.85 51.65
CA GLY A 2 -13.57 21.50 50.70
C GLY A 2 -13.67 22.37 49.45
N VAL A 3 -12.54 22.88 48.97
CA VAL A 3 -12.40 23.43 47.62
C VAL A 3 -11.11 22.86 47.03
N GLY A 4 -11.27 21.89 46.13
CA GLY A 4 -10.19 21.35 45.33
C GLY A 4 -9.83 22.32 44.20
N PHE A 5 -8.54 22.58 44.02
CA PHE A 5 -8.02 23.42 42.95
C PHE A 5 -7.32 22.55 41.89
N GLY A 6 -7.81 22.66 40.66
CA GLY A 6 -6.97 22.67 39.45
C GLY A 6 -6.40 21.33 38.98
N CYS A 7 -7.22 20.57 38.25
CA CYS A 7 -6.75 19.83 37.07
C CYS A 7 -6.03 20.78 36.10
N HIS A 8 -5.08 20.26 35.31
CA HIS A 8 -4.83 20.52 33.87
C HIS A 8 -3.43 19.94 33.54
N THR A 9 -3.36 18.62 33.36
CA THR A 9 -2.26 17.99 32.61
C THR A 9 -2.40 18.43 31.16
N ALA A 10 -1.47 19.26 30.68
CA ALA A 10 -1.39 19.60 29.28
C ALA A 10 -1.05 18.33 28.48
N ALA A 11 -2.06 17.74 27.84
CA ALA A 11 -1.83 16.74 26.80
C ALA A 11 -1.16 17.44 25.62
N HIS A 12 0.10 17.09 25.33
CA HIS A 12 0.72 17.41 24.05
C HIS A 12 -0.06 16.68 22.95
N VAL A 13 -1.07 17.34 22.39
CA VAL A 13 -1.61 16.96 21.09
C VAL A 13 -0.57 17.37 20.06
N SER A 14 0.33 16.44 19.75
CA SER A 14 1.17 16.54 18.56
C SER A 14 0.22 16.44 17.37
N ALA A 15 -0.19 17.58 16.82
CA ALA A 15 -0.93 17.60 15.57
C ALA A 15 -0.02 17.01 14.49
N ALA A 16 -0.38 15.83 13.97
CA ALA A 16 0.27 15.26 12.80
C ALA A 16 0.20 16.29 11.67
N PRO A 17 1.28 16.48 10.88
CA PRO A 17 1.22 17.36 9.71
C PRO A 17 0.10 16.85 8.80
N ARG A 18 -0.93 17.66 8.57
CA ARG A 18 -1.94 17.35 7.56
C ARG A 18 -1.30 17.61 6.20
N THR A 19 -0.84 16.57 5.53
CA THR A 19 -0.38 16.68 4.15
C THR A 19 -1.49 17.29 3.29
N PRO A 20 -1.18 18.20 2.34
CA PRO A 20 -2.17 18.70 1.41
C PRO A 20 -2.91 17.54 0.71
N PRO A 21 -4.25 17.61 0.59
CA PRO A 21 -5.01 16.62 -0.14
C PRO A 21 -4.49 16.52 -1.57
N GLY A 22 -4.02 15.33 -1.95
CA GLY A 22 -3.44 15.06 -3.27
C GLY A 22 -1.94 14.77 -3.28
N THR A 23 -1.21 14.96 -2.19
CA THR A 23 0.23 14.60 -2.14
C THR A 23 0.46 13.15 -1.72
N ASP A 24 -0.41 12.55 -0.90
CA ASP A 24 -0.24 11.18 -0.37
C ASP A 24 -0.70 10.06 -1.33
N TRP A 25 -0.92 10.34 -2.62
CA TRP A 25 -1.39 9.32 -3.57
C TRP A 25 -0.40 8.15 -3.70
N TYR A 26 0.90 8.41 -3.54
CA TYR A 26 1.95 7.39 -3.52
C TYR A 26 1.85 6.49 -2.28
N ALA A 27 1.19 6.96 -1.22
CA ALA A 27 1.03 6.20 0.01
C ALA A 27 0.14 4.95 -0.20
N ARG A 28 -0.63 4.90 -1.30
CA ARG A 28 -1.45 3.77 -1.76
C ARG A 28 -0.68 2.74 -2.59
N TRP A 29 0.58 2.99 -2.91
CA TRP A 29 1.39 2.02 -3.65
C TRP A 29 1.63 0.80 -2.77
N ILE A 30 1.52 -0.39 -3.35
CA ILE A 30 1.90 -1.63 -2.68
C ILE A 30 3.39 -1.59 -2.33
N VAL A 31 3.74 -1.95 -1.09
CA VAL A 31 5.14 -2.17 -0.69
C VAL A 31 5.66 -3.42 -1.40
N THR A 32 6.74 -3.25 -2.16
CA THR A 32 7.37 -4.36 -2.89
C THR A 32 8.36 -5.12 -2.03
N GLN A 33 8.38 -6.43 -2.21
CA GLN A 33 9.47 -7.30 -1.76
C GLN A 33 10.70 -7.16 -2.68
N PRO A 34 11.87 -7.69 -2.26
CA PRO A 34 13.02 -7.82 -3.14
C PRO A 34 12.67 -8.56 -4.44
N GLU A 35 13.26 -8.10 -5.54
CA GLU A 35 13.08 -8.74 -6.85
C GLU A 35 13.68 -10.15 -6.86
N PRO A 36 12.91 -11.19 -7.24
CA PRO A 36 13.39 -12.56 -7.31
C PRO A 36 14.29 -12.78 -8.54
N LYS A 37 15.24 -13.71 -8.43
CA LYS A 37 15.96 -14.28 -9.58
C LYS A 37 15.96 -15.81 -9.47
N PRO A 38 15.60 -16.57 -10.52
CA PRO A 38 15.08 -16.12 -11.82
C PRO A 38 13.61 -15.64 -11.75
N GLN A 39 13.14 -15.03 -12.85
CA GLN A 39 11.75 -14.57 -13.03
C GLN A 39 11.17 -15.00 -14.38
N TRP A 40 9.85 -15.19 -14.43
CA TRP A 40 9.13 -15.57 -15.65
C TRP A 40 7.93 -14.66 -15.87
N LEU A 41 7.79 -14.12 -17.09
CA LEU A 41 6.65 -13.31 -17.47
C LEU A 41 5.36 -14.14 -17.53
N VAL A 42 4.24 -13.51 -17.18
CA VAL A 42 2.90 -14.05 -17.34
C VAL A 42 2.24 -13.32 -18.49
N THR A 43 1.92 -14.05 -19.56
CA THR A 43 1.31 -13.48 -20.78
C THR A 43 0.14 -14.36 -21.23
N PRO A 44 -1.08 -13.82 -21.38
CA PRO A 44 -1.47 -12.45 -21.00
C PRO A 44 -1.42 -12.24 -19.48
N PRO A 45 -1.33 -10.98 -19.00
CA PRO A 45 -1.51 -10.66 -17.58
C PRO A 45 -2.82 -11.24 -17.03
N ARG A 46 -2.79 -11.72 -15.78
CA ARG A 46 -3.96 -12.37 -15.15
C ARG A 46 -4.56 -11.50 -14.05
N PRO A 47 -5.86 -11.15 -14.10
CA PRO A 47 -6.53 -10.45 -13.01
C PRO A 47 -6.47 -11.21 -11.69
N ALA A 48 -6.22 -10.50 -10.59
CA ALA A 48 -6.11 -11.05 -9.25
C ALA A 48 -6.46 -10.00 -8.18
N ILE A 49 -6.62 -10.46 -6.94
CA ILE A 49 -6.69 -9.62 -5.75
C ILE A 49 -5.47 -9.93 -4.88
N ALA A 50 -4.72 -8.90 -4.50
CA ALA A 50 -3.57 -9.03 -3.60
C ALA A 50 -3.89 -8.42 -2.23
N ARG A 51 -3.71 -9.19 -1.15
CA ARG A 51 -3.69 -8.66 0.22
C ARG A 51 -2.31 -8.09 0.50
N ALA A 52 -2.17 -6.78 0.47
CA ALA A 52 -0.86 -6.15 0.53
C ALA A 52 -0.81 -4.94 1.46
N ARG A 53 0.40 -4.64 1.95
CA ARG A 53 0.68 -3.43 2.71
C ARG A 53 0.97 -2.28 1.76
N HIS A 54 0.45 -1.09 2.03
CA HIS A 54 0.79 0.12 1.30
C HIS A 54 1.87 0.95 2.02
N TYR A 55 2.42 1.97 1.36
CA TYR A 55 3.45 2.84 1.97
C TYR A 55 2.94 3.69 3.14
N ASP A 56 1.64 3.95 3.26
CA ASP A 56 1.03 4.53 4.48
C ASP A 56 1.01 3.56 5.68
N GLY A 57 1.43 2.31 5.46
CA GLY A 57 1.49 1.27 6.47
C GLY A 57 0.20 0.45 6.62
N THR A 58 -0.88 0.81 5.92
CA THR A 58 -2.17 0.11 5.96
C THR A 58 -2.13 -1.19 5.14
N TRP A 59 -3.07 -2.09 5.41
CA TRP A 59 -3.27 -3.34 4.65
C TRP A 59 -4.62 -3.32 3.94
N ALA A 60 -4.62 -3.64 2.64
CA ALA A 60 -5.83 -3.66 1.82
C ALA A 60 -5.84 -4.84 0.84
N ASP A 61 -7.04 -5.16 0.35
CA ASP A 61 -7.25 -6.05 -0.79
C ASP A 61 -7.27 -5.19 -2.05
N VAL A 62 -6.29 -5.39 -2.93
CA VAL A 62 -6.05 -4.54 -4.09
C VAL A 62 -6.30 -5.31 -5.37
N PRO A 63 -7.19 -4.84 -6.26
CA PRO A 63 -7.31 -5.36 -7.61
C PRO A 63 -6.01 -5.09 -8.39
N VAL A 64 -5.44 -6.15 -8.96
CA VAL A 64 -4.17 -6.11 -9.68
C VAL A 64 -4.18 -7.05 -10.88
N SER A 65 -3.19 -6.93 -11.74
CA SER A 65 -2.86 -7.96 -12.74
C SER A 65 -1.54 -8.62 -12.41
N VAL A 66 -1.49 -9.95 -12.32
CA VAL A 66 -0.24 -10.71 -12.23
C VAL A 66 0.46 -10.66 -13.59
N VAL A 67 1.69 -10.13 -13.62
CA VAL A 67 2.48 -9.92 -14.85
C VAL A 67 3.77 -10.72 -14.89
N ALA A 68 4.26 -11.19 -13.75
CA ALA A 68 5.40 -12.11 -13.68
C ALA A 68 5.32 -12.98 -12.40
N ARG A 69 6.12 -14.04 -12.37
CA ARG A 69 6.30 -14.94 -11.22
C ARG A 69 7.78 -15.12 -10.91
N GLY A 70 8.09 -15.25 -9.62
CA GLY A 70 9.38 -15.68 -9.10
C GLY A 70 9.21 -16.76 -8.04
N ALA A 71 10.31 -17.21 -7.44
CA ALA A 71 10.23 -18.20 -6.36
C ALA A 71 9.51 -17.61 -5.13
N GLY A 72 8.31 -18.12 -4.83
CA GLY A 72 7.51 -17.70 -3.66
C GLY A 72 6.79 -16.36 -3.82
N VAL A 73 6.97 -15.64 -4.93
CA VAL A 73 6.40 -14.30 -5.13
C VAL A 73 5.80 -14.12 -6.52
N LEU A 74 4.84 -13.20 -6.62
CA LEU A 74 4.28 -12.73 -7.88
C LEU A 74 4.56 -11.25 -8.06
N CYS A 75 4.85 -10.84 -9.30
CA CYS A 75 4.85 -9.43 -9.68
C CYS A 75 3.43 -9.04 -10.07
N VAL A 76 2.89 -8.06 -9.36
CA VAL A 76 1.55 -7.53 -9.57
C VAL A 76 1.64 -6.10 -10.11
N LEU A 77 0.82 -5.82 -11.12
CA LEU A 77 0.60 -4.50 -11.69
C LEU A 77 -0.64 -3.89 -11.04
N GLN A 78 -0.43 -2.79 -10.33
CA GLN A 78 -1.46 -1.98 -9.66
C GLN A 78 -1.67 -0.67 -10.44
N ASP A 79 -2.93 -0.30 -10.65
CA ASP A 79 -3.29 1.06 -11.09
C ASP A 79 -3.60 1.92 -9.85
N VAL A 80 -2.83 3.00 -9.67
CA VAL A 80 -2.93 3.92 -8.53
C VAL A 80 -3.43 5.28 -9.00
N SER A 81 -4.62 5.66 -8.57
CA SER A 81 -5.24 6.95 -8.91
C SER A 81 -4.71 8.10 -8.06
N GLY A 82 -5.00 9.34 -8.48
CA GLY A 82 -4.86 10.56 -7.66
C GLY A 82 -3.48 11.20 -7.65
N GLY A 83 -2.56 10.78 -8.53
CA GLY A 83 -1.33 11.53 -8.77
C GLY A 83 -1.56 12.79 -9.61
N PRO A 84 -0.55 13.68 -9.72
CA PRO A 84 -0.66 14.94 -10.47
C PRO A 84 -0.97 14.73 -11.97
N THR A 85 -0.75 13.50 -12.47
CA THR A 85 -0.99 13.10 -13.86
C THR A 85 -2.10 12.05 -13.99
N GLY A 86 -2.98 11.91 -12.98
CA GLY A 86 -4.06 10.92 -12.97
C GLY A 86 -3.62 9.55 -12.42
N THR A 87 -3.98 8.48 -13.12
CA THR A 87 -3.67 7.09 -12.76
C THR A 87 -2.25 6.72 -13.17
N ARG A 88 -1.50 6.08 -12.27
CA ARG A 88 -0.15 5.55 -12.53
C ARG A 88 -0.10 4.05 -12.34
N ARG A 89 0.77 3.39 -13.10
CA ARG A 89 1.06 1.97 -12.98
C ARG A 89 2.22 1.73 -12.04
N TRP A 90 2.06 0.78 -11.13
CA TRP A 90 3.06 0.38 -10.16
C TRP A 90 3.22 -1.15 -10.18
N CYS A 91 4.46 -1.63 -10.30
CA CYS A 91 4.78 -3.04 -10.20
C CYS A 91 5.36 -3.33 -8.81
N ALA A 92 4.84 -4.36 -8.15
CA ALA A 92 5.35 -4.82 -6.87
C ALA A 92 5.47 -6.34 -6.82
N TRP A 93 6.53 -6.82 -6.19
CA TRP A 93 6.67 -8.23 -5.81
C TRP A 93 5.97 -8.46 -4.48
N VAL A 94 5.04 -9.41 -4.46
CA VAL A 94 4.28 -9.80 -3.27
C VAL A 94 4.32 -11.31 -3.08
N ASP A 95 4.16 -11.77 -1.85
CA ASP A 95 4.10 -13.20 -1.53
C ASP A 95 2.97 -13.88 -2.32
N ILE A 96 3.23 -15.07 -2.88
CA ILE A 96 2.24 -15.79 -3.68
C ILE A 96 1.00 -16.18 -2.86
N GLY A 97 1.16 -16.47 -1.57
CA GLY A 97 0.06 -16.77 -0.65
C GLY A 97 -0.81 -15.56 -0.32
N ALA A 98 -0.35 -14.34 -0.63
CA ALA A 98 -1.12 -13.12 -0.47
C ALA A 98 -1.99 -12.78 -1.69
N VAL A 99 -1.90 -13.56 -2.77
CA VAL A 99 -2.61 -13.29 -4.03
C VAL A 99 -3.62 -14.40 -4.33
N ARG A 100 -4.84 -14.00 -4.68
CA ARG A 100 -5.90 -14.91 -5.12
C ARG A 100 -6.45 -14.50 -6.49
N PRO A 101 -6.94 -15.44 -7.31
CA PRO A 101 -7.70 -15.11 -8.52
C PRO A 101 -8.86 -14.15 -8.21
N ALA A 102 -9.12 -13.22 -9.13
CA ALA A 102 -10.23 -12.27 -9.06
C ALA A 102 -11.55 -12.90 -9.49
#